data_AF-A0A4Q3RA55-F1
#
_entry.id   AF-A0A4Q3RA55-F1
#
_cell.length_a   1.000
_cell.length_b   1.000
_cell.length_c   1.000
_cell.angle_alpha   90.00
_cell.angle_beta   90.00
_cell.angle_gamma   90.00
#
_symmetry.space_group_name_H-M   'P 1'
#
loop_
_entity.id
_entity.type
_entity.pdbx_description
1 polymer ?
#
loop_
_entity_poly.entity_id
_entity_poly.type
_entity_poly.pdbx_seq_one_letter_code
_entity_poly.pdbx_strand_id
1 'polypeptide(L)'
;MKSSLLKITAIATAFLCGITSISSAQQTDTTRFKKVAAGPQYERSGFYKWLWGRNYRREWTTAVLLPVMKLDTLRGGIIKYKEGGSNQSKSLQFTTAGDKEYALRSVDKSLDKVKRCWSALDKAQSSNTLQSL
;
A
#
# COMPACT_ATOMS: atom_id res chain seq x y z
N MET A 1 -0.33 67.96 -22.15
CA MET A 1 -1.72 67.44 -22.26
C MET A 1 -1.62 66.01 -22.81
N LYS A 2 -1.29 65.04 -21.95
CA LYS A 2 -2.18 64.13 -21.21
C LYS A 2 -3.06 63.22 -22.10
N SER A 3 -2.86 61.92 -21.88
CA SER A 3 -3.77 60.77 -22.02
C SER A 3 -4.05 60.15 -23.40
N SER A 4 -3.12 59.32 -23.88
CA SER A 4 -3.47 58.23 -24.83
C SER A 4 -2.54 57.01 -24.80
N LEU A 5 -1.84 56.74 -23.68
CA LEU A 5 -0.86 55.63 -23.57
C LEU A 5 -1.26 54.60 -22.51
N LEU A 6 -2.56 54.35 -22.36
CA LEU A 6 -3.11 53.55 -21.25
C LEU A 6 -4.20 52.60 -21.74
N LYS A 7 -3.91 51.79 -22.76
CA LYS A 7 -4.80 50.68 -23.19
C LYS A 7 -4.08 49.38 -23.58
N ILE A 8 -2.74 49.33 -23.59
CA ILE A 8 -2.02 48.13 -24.10
C ILE A 8 -1.18 47.43 -23.00
N THR A 9 -0.93 48.07 -21.86
CA THR A 9 -0.34 47.43 -20.66
C THR A 9 -1.29 46.54 -19.87
N ALA A 10 -2.47 46.18 -20.41
CA ALA A 10 -3.38 45.23 -19.79
C ALA A 10 -3.12 43.76 -20.23
N ILE A 11 -2.25 43.52 -21.21
CA ILE A 11 -1.97 42.17 -21.72
C ILE A 11 -0.74 41.54 -21.03
N ALA A 12 0.05 42.32 -20.27
CA ALA A 12 1.27 41.84 -19.62
C ALA A 12 1.14 41.43 -18.13
N THR A 13 -0.01 41.64 -17.48
CA THR A 13 -0.11 41.47 -16.01
C THR A 13 -1.34 40.67 -15.54
N ALA A 14 -1.89 39.81 -16.38
CA ALA A 14 -2.87 38.79 -15.97
C ALA A 14 -2.32 37.36 -16.04
N PHE A 15 -0.99 37.20 -16.07
CA PHE A 15 -0.32 35.88 -16.04
C PHE A 15 0.44 35.60 -14.74
N LEU A 16 0.34 36.48 -13.75
CA LEU A 16 0.93 36.25 -12.43
C LEU A 16 -0.07 36.62 -11.34
N CYS A 17 -0.25 35.70 -10.39
CA CYS A 17 -1.03 35.82 -9.17
C CYS A 17 -2.54 35.60 -9.32
N GLY A 18 -2.97 34.35 -9.10
CA GLY A 18 -4.39 34.04 -9.09
C GLY A 18 -4.72 32.59 -8.74
N ILE A 19 -4.27 32.11 -7.58
CA ILE A 19 -4.92 31.04 -6.80
C ILE A 19 -4.78 29.64 -7.44
N THR A 20 -3.71 28.91 -7.13
CA THR A 20 -3.71 27.89 -6.06
C THR A 20 -4.99 27.07 -5.97
N SER A 21 -5.01 25.93 -6.66
CA SER A 21 -5.66 24.72 -6.15
C SER A 21 -4.92 23.52 -6.73
N ILE A 22 -3.86 23.10 -6.05
CA ILE A 22 -3.40 21.72 -6.17
C ILE A 22 -4.48 20.92 -5.45
N SER A 23 -5.47 20.43 -6.21
CA SER A 23 -6.38 19.41 -5.70
C SER A 23 -5.54 18.15 -5.49
N SER A 24 -5.06 17.94 -4.27
CA SER A 24 -4.66 16.60 -3.86
C SER A 24 -5.91 15.73 -3.95
N ALA A 25 -5.93 14.80 -4.89
CA ALA A 25 -6.94 13.77 -4.92
C ALA A 25 -6.84 13.00 -3.60
N GLN A 26 -7.70 13.31 -2.64
CA GLN A 26 -7.86 12.50 -1.44
C GLN A 26 -8.45 11.16 -1.90
N GLN A 27 -7.58 10.18 -2.03
CA GLN A 27 -7.94 8.80 -2.32
C GLN A 27 -8.67 8.24 -1.08
N THR A 28 -9.97 8.48 -1.00
CA THR A 28 -10.86 7.83 -0.03
C THR A 28 -10.88 6.34 -0.34
N ASP A 29 -10.00 5.62 0.34
CA ASP A 29 -9.88 4.17 0.25
C ASP A 29 -11.07 3.52 0.96
N THR A 30 -12.09 3.19 0.18
CA THR A 30 -13.36 2.64 0.65
C THR A 30 -13.32 1.16 0.99
N THR A 31 -12.18 0.48 0.92
CA THR A 31 -12.12 -0.96 1.20
C THR A 31 -11.93 -1.21 2.69
N ARG A 32 -12.85 -0.76 3.56
CA ARG A 32 -12.80 -1.08 5.00
C ARG A 32 -12.76 -2.60 5.22
N PHE A 33 -13.39 -3.37 4.33
CA PHE A 33 -13.37 -4.82 4.31
C PHE A 33 -13.09 -5.37 2.91
N LYS A 34 -12.23 -6.39 2.84
CA LYS A 34 -11.89 -7.11 1.61
C LYS A 34 -12.26 -8.58 1.78
N LYS A 35 -13.01 -9.11 0.81
CA LYS A 35 -13.32 -10.54 0.73
C LYS A 35 -12.16 -11.25 0.03
N VAL A 36 -11.50 -12.17 0.73
CA VAL A 36 -10.31 -12.88 0.23
C VAL A 36 -10.31 -14.33 0.69
N ALA A 37 -9.94 -15.25 -0.21
CA ALA A 37 -9.68 -16.64 0.14
C ALA A 37 -8.20 -16.83 0.45
N ALA A 38 -7.87 -17.71 1.40
CA ALA A 38 -6.49 -17.92 1.84
C ALA A 38 -5.62 -18.58 0.77
N GLY A 39 -6.19 -19.46 -0.05
CA GLY A 39 -5.47 -20.17 -1.11
C GLY A 39 -6.40 -20.61 -2.24
N PRO A 40 -6.89 -19.67 -3.08
CA PRO A 40 -7.75 -20.01 -4.24
C PRO A 40 -7.10 -21.02 -5.20
N GLN A 41 -5.77 -21.07 -5.26
CA GLN A 41 -4.99 -22.00 -6.08
C GLN A 41 -5.20 -23.49 -5.72
N TYR A 42 -5.72 -23.78 -4.52
CA TYR A 42 -5.97 -25.14 -4.08
C TYR A 42 -7.28 -25.73 -4.62
N GLU A 43 -8.06 -24.96 -5.37
CA GLU A 43 -9.21 -25.49 -6.09
C GLU A 43 -8.77 -26.45 -7.20
N ARG A 44 -9.37 -27.66 -7.21
CA ARG A 44 -9.04 -28.75 -8.14
C ARG A 44 -10.29 -29.46 -8.64
N SER A 45 -10.17 -30.10 -9.80
CA SER A 45 -11.25 -30.84 -10.47
C SER A 45 -11.65 -32.12 -9.71
N GLY A 46 -12.83 -32.66 -10.03
CA GLY A 46 -13.41 -33.84 -9.38
C GLY A 46 -12.55 -35.09 -9.48
N PHE A 47 -11.95 -35.36 -10.65
CA PHE A 47 -11.06 -36.50 -10.86
C PHE A 47 -9.80 -36.42 -9.97
N TYR A 48 -9.20 -35.23 -9.84
CA TYR A 48 -8.05 -35.02 -8.96
C TYR A 48 -8.41 -35.22 -7.48
N LYS A 49 -9.60 -34.76 -7.07
CA LYS A 49 -10.15 -34.96 -5.71
C LYS A 49 -10.50 -36.43 -5.43
N TRP A 50 -10.83 -37.21 -6.47
CA TRP A 50 -11.09 -38.64 -6.33
C TRP A 50 -9.78 -39.41 -6.10
N LEU A 51 -8.72 -39.11 -6.87
CA LEU A 51 -7.44 -39.77 -6.73
C LEU A 51 -6.68 -39.38 -5.44
N TRP A 52 -6.71 -38.10 -5.05
CA TRP A 52 -5.93 -37.56 -3.92
C TRP A 52 -6.76 -37.19 -2.68
N GLY A 53 -8.04 -37.56 -2.66
CA GLY A 53 -8.97 -37.18 -1.61
C GLY A 53 -9.33 -35.69 -1.60
N ARG A 54 -10.30 -35.31 -0.75
CA ARG A 54 -10.81 -33.93 -0.67
C ARG A 54 -9.86 -32.99 0.10
N ASN A 55 -9.21 -33.48 1.17
CA ASN A 55 -8.36 -32.71 2.10
C ASN A 55 -9.03 -31.41 2.59
N TYR A 56 -8.27 -30.52 3.24
CA TYR A 56 -8.75 -29.22 3.72
C TYR A 56 -8.92 -28.17 2.61
N ARG A 57 -9.09 -28.57 1.35
CA ARG A 57 -9.10 -27.60 0.23
C ARG A 57 -10.27 -26.64 0.32
N ARG A 58 -11.40 -27.07 0.89
CA ARG A 58 -12.60 -26.24 1.07
C ARG A 58 -12.34 -25.08 2.02
N GLU A 59 -11.67 -25.34 3.12
CA GLU A 59 -11.34 -24.35 4.14
C GLU A 59 -10.38 -23.30 3.57
N TRP A 60 -9.43 -23.72 2.72
CA TRP A 60 -8.47 -22.83 2.09
C TRP A 60 -9.05 -22.00 0.93
N THR A 61 -10.06 -22.51 0.22
CA THR A 61 -10.74 -21.78 -0.86
C THR A 61 -11.93 -20.95 -0.36
N THR A 62 -12.32 -21.08 0.91
CA THR A 62 -13.44 -20.30 1.46
C THR A 62 -13.05 -18.83 1.59
N ALA A 63 -13.80 -17.96 0.91
CA ALA A 63 -13.57 -16.53 0.94
C ALA A 63 -14.12 -15.92 2.24
N VAL A 64 -13.24 -15.32 3.05
CA VAL A 64 -13.58 -14.65 4.30
C VAL A 64 -13.50 -13.14 4.14
N LEU A 65 -14.35 -12.41 4.86
CA LEU A 65 -14.36 -10.95 4.87
C LEU A 65 -13.42 -10.45 5.97
N LEU A 66 -12.35 -9.76 5.59
CA LEU A 66 -11.35 -9.25 6.52
C LEU A 66 -11.25 -7.73 6.46
N PRO A 67 -11.10 -7.03 7.60
CA PRO A 67 -10.87 -5.61 7.59
C PRO A 67 -9.49 -5.29 6.99
N VAL A 68 -9.43 -4.31 6.08
CA VAL A 68 -8.15 -3.84 5.53
C VAL A 68 -7.57 -2.81 6.47
N MET A 69 -6.34 -3.03 6.91
CA MET A 69 -5.61 -2.14 7.79
C MET A 69 -4.47 -1.48 7.03
N LYS A 70 -4.43 -0.15 7.05
CA LYS A 70 -3.30 0.63 6.52
C LYS A 70 -2.24 0.78 7.59
N LEU A 71 -1.04 0.29 7.30
CA LEU A 71 0.09 0.29 8.21
C LEU A 71 0.51 1.72 8.62
N ASP A 72 0.50 2.68 7.69
CA ASP A 72 0.91 4.07 7.93
C ASP A 72 0.05 4.78 8.98
N THR A 73 -1.24 4.45 9.03
CA THR A 73 -2.21 5.05 9.97
C THR A 73 -2.50 4.18 11.17
N LEU A 74 -1.99 2.94 11.21
CA LEU A 74 -2.30 1.98 12.25
C LEU A 74 -1.66 2.42 13.57
N ARG A 75 -2.49 2.73 14.58
CA ARG A 75 -2.03 3.00 15.98
C ARG A 75 -0.94 4.08 16.09
N GLY A 76 -1.08 5.17 15.35
CA GLY A 76 -0.13 6.29 15.39
C GLY A 76 1.06 6.11 14.43
N GLY A 77 0.99 5.13 13.53
CA GLY A 77 1.98 4.88 12.51
C GLY A 77 3.10 3.96 12.98
N ILE A 78 3.85 3.45 11.99
CA ILE A 78 4.96 2.54 12.21
C ILE A 78 6.26 3.35 12.32
N ILE A 79 6.98 3.19 13.43
CA ILE A 79 8.27 3.85 13.66
C ILE A 79 9.41 3.00 13.11
N LYS A 80 9.37 1.68 13.37
CA LYS A 80 10.41 0.74 12.96
C LYS A 80 9.74 -0.49 12.38
N TYR A 81 10.27 -1.01 11.27
CA TYR A 81 9.83 -2.27 10.70
C TYR A 81 11.03 -3.14 10.36
N LYS A 82 10.85 -4.45 10.52
CA LYS A 82 11.79 -5.50 10.16
C LYS A 82 11.02 -6.57 9.42
N GLU A 83 11.34 -6.71 8.14
CA GLU A 83 10.84 -7.82 7.35
C GLU A 83 11.70 -9.05 7.59
N GLY A 84 11.07 -10.22 7.49
CA GLY A 84 11.72 -11.49 7.58
C GLY A 84 10.92 -12.56 6.85
N GLY A 85 11.39 -13.78 6.95
CA GLY A 85 10.77 -14.91 6.28
C GLY A 85 11.73 -15.62 5.35
N SER A 86 11.42 -16.88 5.09
CA SER A 86 12.11 -17.71 4.11
C SER A 86 11.16 -17.97 2.94
N ASN A 87 11.50 -18.91 2.06
CA ASN A 87 10.69 -19.31 0.90
C ASN A 87 9.36 -19.99 1.28
N GLN A 88 8.82 -19.81 2.49
CA GLN A 88 7.61 -20.50 2.95
C GLN A 88 6.67 -19.58 3.73
N SER A 89 7.19 -18.50 4.31
CA SER A 89 6.40 -17.59 5.13
C SER A 89 7.05 -16.22 5.10
N LYS A 90 6.24 -15.19 4.86
CA LYS A 90 6.66 -13.79 4.93
C LYS A 90 6.23 -13.26 6.30
N SER A 91 7.15 -12.64 7.03
CA SER A 91 6.88 -12.08 8.34
C SER A 91 7.26 -10.62 8.38
N LEU A 92 6.43 -9.78 9.00
CA LEU A 92 6.66 -8.36 9.18
C LEU A 92 6.59 -8.07 10.67
N GLN A 93 7.69 -7.62 11.25
CA GLN A 93 7.76 -7.16 12.64
C GLN A 93 7.80 -5.64 12.63
N PHE A 94 7.01 -4.97 13.46
CA PHE A 94 7.02 -3.51 13.50
C PHE A 94 6.66 -2.96 14.88
N THR A 95 7.17 -1.76 15.17
CA THR A 95 6.89 -1.01 16.39
C THR A 95 6.04 0.21 16.06
N THR A 96 4.99 0.43 16.85
CA THR A 96 4.07 1.58 16.72
C THR A 96 4.50 2.77 17.59
N ALA A 97 3.91 3.94 17.35
CA ALA A 97 4.16 5.15 18.14
C ALA A 97 3.94 5.00 19.66
N GLY A 98 3.08 4.06 20.07
CA GLY A 98 2.86 3.72 21.48
C GLY A 98 3.87 2.72 22.05
N ASP A 99 5.04 2.56 21.43
CA ASP A 99 6.13 1.64 21.81
C ASP A 99 5.70 0.16 21.93
N LYS A 100 4.66 -0.23 21.17
CA LYS A 100 4.19 -1.63 21.10
C LYS A 100 4.73 -2.30 19.85
N GLU A 101 5.31 -3.48 20.05
CA GLU A 101 5.83 -4.35 18.99
C GLU A 101 4.76 -5.35 18.53
N TYR A 102 4.66 -5.53 17.22
CA TYR A 102 3.74 -6.43 16.56
C TYR A 102 4.47 -7.29 15.54
N ALA A 103 4.06 -8.56 15.43
CA ALA A 103 4.57 -9.49 14.43
C ALA A 103 3.41 -10.02 13.58
N LEU A 104 3.39 -9.66 12.29
CA LEU A 104 2.46 -10.18 11.30
C LEU A 104 3.12 -11.30 10.48
N ARG A 105 2.33 -12.27 10.05
CA ARG A 105 2.76 -13.34 9.16
C ARG A 105 1.74 -13.56 8.05
N SER A 106 2.22 -13.91 6.86
CA SER A 106 1.34 -14.30 5.76
C SER A 106 0.67 -15.65 6.05
N VAL A 107 -0.62 -15.74 5.74
CA VAL A 107 -1.39 -16.99 5.84
C VAL A 107 -1.05 -17.92 4.67
N ASP A 108 -0.98 -17.37 3.46
CA ASP A 108 -0.59 -18.15 2.28
C ASP A 108 0.93 -18.39 2.24
N LYS A 109 1.31 -19.59 1.83
CA LYS A 109 2.70 -20.04 1.69
C LYS A 109 3.15 -19.82 0.26
N SER A 110 3.81 -18.70 0.04
CA SER A 110 4.46 -18.41 -1.25
C SER A 110 5.93 -18.85 -1.19
N LEU A 111 6.37 -19.57 -2.22
CA LEU A 111 7.78 -19.88 -2.47
C LEU A 111 8.55 -18.67 -3.02
N ASP A 112 7.86 -17.57 -3.33
CA ASP A 112 8.47 -16.40 -3.92
C ASP A 112 9.33 -15.67 -2.90
N LYS A 113 10.61 -15.53 -3.25
CA LYS A 113 11.56 -14.69 -2.56
C LYS A 113 10.97 -13.28 -2.42
N VAL A 114 10.97 -12.71 -1.22
CA VAL A 114 10.65 -11.29 -0.97
C VAL A 114 11.76 -10.47 -1.65
N LYS A 115 11.67 -10.25 -2.96
CA LYS A 115 12.78 -9.65 -3.72
C LYS A 115 12.44 -8.55 -4.70
N ARG A 116 11.17 -8.15 -4.88
CA ARG A 116 10.85 -7.21 -5.97
C ARG A 116 10.26 -5.86 -5.57
N CYS A 117 9.67 -5.71 -4.38
CA CYS A 117 9.09 -4.41 -3.97
C CYS A 117 10.09 -3.46 -3.27
N TRP A 118 11.26 -3.99 -2.87
CA TRP A 118 12.17 -3.30 -1.94
C TRP A 118 13.14 -2.33 -2.61
N SER A 119 13.54 -2.58 -3.86
CA SER A 119 14.38 -1.64 -4.60
C SER A 119 13.72 -0.25 -4.78
N ALA A 120 12.39 -0.19 -4.80
CA ALA A 120 11.66 1.07 -4.93
C ALA A 120 11.50 1.77 -3.57
N LEU A 121 11.30 1.02 -2.49
CA LEU A 121 11.09 1.58 -1.15
C LEU A 121 12.40 2.05 -0.51
N ASP A 122 13.50 1.31 -0.69
CA ASP A 122 14.83 1.73 -0.24
C ASP A 122 15.25 3.06 -0.89
N LYS A 123 14.87 3.26 -2.16
CA LYS A 123 15.14 4.50 -2.91
C LYS A 123 14.31 5.68 -2.39
N ALA A 124 13.06 5.44 -2.01
CA ALA A 124 12.18 6.46 -1.44
C ALA A 124 12.71 6.97 -0.09
N GLN A 125 13.20 6.06 0.76
CA GLN A 125 13.72 6.42 2.08
C GLN A 125 15.06 7.17 2.00
N SER A 126 15.94 6.81 1.05
CA SER A 126 17.19 7.53 0.77
C SER A 126 16.98 8.97 0.27
N SER A 127 15.93 9.21 -0.51
CA SER A 127 15.66 10.55 -1.06
C SER A 127 15.16 11.55 -0.02
N ASN A 128 14.38 11.10 0.97
CA ASN A 128 13.87 11.95 2.05
C ASN A 128 14.95 12.35 3.07
N THR A 129 16.00 11.54 3.23
CA THR A 129 17.15 11.86 4.09
C THR A 129 18.09 12.91 3.50
N LEU A 130 18.02 13.20 2.19
CA LEU A 130 18.86 14.19 1.51
C LEU A 130 18.22 15.59 1.42
N GLN A 131 16.96 15.75 1.81
CA GLN A 131 16.30 17.05 1.90
C GLN A 131 16.31 17.64 3.32
N SER A 132 16.82 16.88 4.30
CA SER A 132 16.94 17.29 5.71
C SER A 132 18.39 17.62 6.12
N LEU A 133 19.28 17.85 5.15
CA LEU A 133 20.64 18.38 5.30
C LEU A 133 20.75 19.69 4.52
#